data_AF-U2K821-F1
#
_entry.id   AF-U2K821-F1
#
_cell.length_a   1.000
_cell.length_b   1.000
_cell.length_c   1.000
_cell.angle_alpha   90.00
_cell.angle_beta   90.00
_cell.angle_gamma   90.00
#
_symmetry.space_group_name_H-M   'P 1'
#
loop_
_entity.id
_entity.type
_entity.pdbx_description
1 polymer ?
#
loop_
_entity_poly.entity_id
_entity_poly.type
_entity_poly.pdbx_seq_one_letter_code
_entity_poly.pdbx_strand_id
1 'polypeptide(L)' 'LQLISMRNEKYPVLPGTVGEVTHIDDVGSIHMRWENGSSLALIPEIDSFQTVSKAKK' A
#
# COMPACT_ATOMS: atom_id res chain seq x y z
N LEU A 1 3.58 3.44 -3.71
CA LEU A 1 3.77 3.49 -2.24
C LEU A 1 4.55 2.26 -1.81
N GLN A 2 5.32 2.37 -0.74
CA GLN A 2 5.96 1.23 -0.08
C GLN A 2 5.34 1.01 1.29
N LEU A 3 4.96 -0.23 1.59
CA LEU A 3 4.39 -0.58 2.87
C LEU A 3 5.46 -0.59 3.97
N ILE A 4 5.16 -0.02 5.14
CA ILE A 4 6.01 -0.07 6.34
C ILE A 4 5.43 -1.07 7.34
N SER A 5 4.12 -0.99 7.62
CA SER A 5 3.41 -1.93 8.48
C SER A 5 1.94 -1.96 8.08
N MET A 6 1.34 -3.14 8.17
CA MET A 6 -0.09 -3.33 7.93
C MET A 6 -0.78 -3.64 9.24
N ARG A 7 -2.06 -3.27 9.34
CA ARG A 7 -2.96 -3.74 10.40
C ARG A 7 -2.88 -5.26 10.58
N ASN A 8 -3.38 -5.76 11.71
CA ASN A 8 -3.39 -7.20 12.02
C ASN A 8 -4.32 -7.99 11.08
N GLU A 9 -3.89 -8.18 9.84
CA GLU A 9 -4.56 -8.88 8.76
C GLU A 9 -4.10 -10.36 8.74
N LYS A 10 -5.01 -11.28 8.40
CA LYS A 10 -4.69 -12.72 8.37
C LYS A 10 -3.66 -13.06 7.29
N TYR A 11 -3.70 -12.32 6.18
CA TYR A 11 -2.80 -12.47 5.04
C TYR A 11 -2.28 -11.09 4.63
N PRO A 12 -1.35 -10.50 5.40
CA PRO A 12 -0.90 -9.14 5.15
C PRO A 12 0.00 -9.07 3.92
N VAL A 13 0.09 -7.88 3.34
CA VAL A 13 1.20 -7.54 2.45
C VAL A 13 2.46 -7.37 3.32
N LEU A 14 3.60 -7.89 2.86
CA LEU A 14 4.84 -7.85 3.64
C LEU A 14 5.42 -6.42 3.65
N PRO A 15 5.93 -5.94 4.80
CA PRO A 15 6.70 -4.69 4.87
C PRO A 15 7.80 -4.62 3.80
N GLY A 16 7.98 -3.44 3.24
CA GLY A 16 8.93 -3.18 2.16
C GLY A 16 8.37 -3.44 0.76
N THR A 17 7.22 -4.11 0.61
CA THR A 17 6.58 -4.32 -0.70
C THR A 17 6.18 -2.98 -1.29
N VAL A 18 6.53 -2.76 -2.55
CA VAL A 18 6.12 -1.58 -3.31
C VAL A 18 4.87 -1.92 -4.13
N GLY A 19 3.99 -0.94 -4.27
CA GLY A 19 2.80 -1.07 -5.09
C GLY A 19 2.40 0.28 -5.69
N GLU A 20 1.59 0.22 -6.73
CA GLU A 20 1.01 1.37 -7.39
C GLU A 20 -0.41 1.61 -6.86
N VAL A 21 -0.77 2.88 -6.67
CA VAL A 21 -2.16 3.25 -6.34
C VAL A 21 -2.98 3.10 -7.62
N THR A 22 -4.09 2.39 -7.54
CA THR A 22 -5.01 2.23 -8.67
C THR A 22 -6.17 3.20 -8.57
N HIS A 23 -6.85 3.27 -7.43
CA HIS A 23 -7.97 4.17 -7.16
C HIS A 23 -8.06 4.48 -5.66
N ILE A 24 -8.75 5.57 -5.31
CA ILE A 24 -9.15 5.89 -3.93
C ILE A 24 -10.67 5.93 -3.93
N ASP A 25 -11.29 5.22 -2.98
CA ASP A 25 -12.75 5.21 -2.86
C ASP A 25 -13.28 6.37 -2.00
N ASP A 26 -14.60 6.50 -1.92
CA ASP A 26 -15.31 7.57 -1.22
C ASP A 26 -15.12 7.55 0.30
N VAL A 27 -14.81 6.38 0.86
CA VAL A 27 -14.44 6.22 2.28
C VAL A 27 -12.95 6.46 2.56
N GLY A 28 -12.14 6.69 1.53
CA GLY A 28 -10.74 7.08 1.64
C GLY A 28 -9.74 5.91 1.70
N SER A 29 -10.16 4.69 1.37
CA SER A 29 -9.24 3.55 1.24
C SER A 29 -8.44 3.68 -0.04
N ILE A 30 -7.16 3.31 0.02
CA ILE A 30 -6.24 3.38 -1.11
C ILE A 30 -6.12 1.98 -1.72
N HIS A 31 -6.74 1.78 -2.89
CA HIS A 31 -6.67 0.52 -3.61
C HIS A 31 -5.33 0.38 -4.32
N MET A 32 -4.64 -0.72 -4.05
CA MET A 32 -3.26 -0.93 -4.48
C MET A 32 -3.15 -2.06 -5.48
N ARG A 33 -2.17 -1.96 -6.38
CA ARG A 33 -1.61 -3.09 -7.11
C ARG A 33 -0.19 -3.30 -6.61
N TRP A 34 0.01 -4.31 -5.78
CA TRP A 34 1.31 -4.63 -5.18
C TRP A 34 2.16 -5.46 -6.13
N GLU A 35 3.49 -5.30 -6.06
CA GLU A 35 4.44 -6.07 -6.89
C GLU A 35 4.38 -7.58 -6.64
N ASN A 36 3.96 -8.00 -5.44
CA ASN A 36 3.74 -9.40 -5.10
C ASN A 36 2.42 -9.97 -5.67
N GLY A 37 1.68 -9.19 -6.48
CA GLY A 37 0.41 -9.57 -7.07
C GLY A 37 -0.81 -9.37 -6.17
N SER A 38 -0.63 -8.93 -4.92
CA SER A 38 -1.74 -8.60 -4.03
C SER A 38 -2.48 -7.34 -4.49
N SER A 39 -3.76 -7.25 -4.13
CA SER A 39 -4.60 -6.06 -4.32
C SER A 39 -5.18 -5.50 -3.02
N LEU A 40 -4.63 -5.89 -1.87
CA LEU A 40 -5.15 -5.46 -0.57
C LEU A 40 -5.00 -3.94 -0.38
N ALA A 41 -6.10 -3.26 -0.04
CA ALA A 41 -6.13 -1.81 0.13
C ALA A 41 -5.45 -1.35 1.44
N LEU A 42 -4.87 -0.15 1.39
CA LEU A 42 -4.34 0.56 2.56
C LEU A 42 -5.41 1.46 3.16
N ILE A 43 -5.41 1.55 4.49
CA ILE A 43 -6.22 2.50 5.25
C ILE A 43 -5.26 3.50 5.90
N PRO A 44 -5.24 4.79 5.48
CA PRO A 44 -4.23 5.77 5.93
C PRO A 44 -4.09 5.94 7.45
N GLU A 45 -5.17 5.75 8.20
CA GLU A 45 -5.18 5.92 9.66
C GLU A 45 -4.76 4.65 10.43
N ILE A 46 -4.66 3.51 9.75
CA ILE A 46 -4.39 2.20 10.37
C ILE A 46 -3.08 1.59 9.86
N ASP A 47 -2.83 1.70 8.55
CA ASP A 47 -1.64 1.17 7.89
C ASP A 47 -0.56 2.25 7.78
N SER A 48 0.71 1.85 7.86
CA SER A 48 1.86 2.75 7.72
C SER A 48 2.56 2.51 6.39
N PHE A 49 2.80 3.57 5.63
CA PHE A 49 3.44 3.52 4.31
C PHE A 49 4.13 4.83 3.98
N GLN A 50 4.98 4.79 2.94
CA GLN A 50 5.68 5.96 2.44
C GLN A 50 5.63 6.06 0.91
N THR A 51 5.80 7.27 0.40
CA THR A 51 6.04 7.49 -1.02
C THR A 51 7.44 7.03 -1.39
N VAL A 52 7.56 6.32 -2.51
CA VAL A 52 8.86 5.98 -3.10
C VAL A 52 9.21 7.02 -4.16
N SER A 53 10.28 7.77 -3.95
CA SER A 53 10.82 8.65 -4.97
C SER A 53 11.44 7.79 -6.06
N LYS A 54 10.93 7.84 -7.29
CA LYS A 54 11.76 7.46 -8.43
C LYS A 54 12.85 8.53 -8.50
N ALA A 55 14.11 8.15 -8.25
CA ALA A 55 15.22 9.06 -8.51
C ALA A 55 15.05 9.62 -9.92
N LYS A 56 14.97 10.96 -10.05
CA LYS A 56 14.98 11.60 -11.37
C LYS A 56 16.28 11.18 -12.05
N LYS A 57 16.17 10.38 -13.11
CA LYS A 57 17.30 10.16 -14.03
C LYS A 57 17.58 11.44 -14.79
#